data_AF-A0A0R0CZE8-F1
#
_entry.id   AF-A0A0R0CZE8-F1
#
_cell.length_a   1.000
_cell.length_b   1.000
_cell.length_c   1.000
_cell.angle_alpha   90.00
_cell.angle_beta   90.00
_cell.angle_gamma   90.00
#
_symmetry.space_group_name_H-M   'P 1'
#
loop_
_entity.id
_entity.type
_entity.pdbx_description
1 polymer ?
#
loop_
_entity_poly.entity_id
_entity_poly.type
_entity_poly.pdbx_seq_one_letter_code
_entity_poly.pdbx_strand_id
1 'polypeptide(L)'
;MAACAHAEGLQDAPHFIGPLATPAPPLAKGAFNIEPYVIFNRSASRFDGDGHRRPSPAPIQLTTSVPIQYGVTDRLSIGGTLRGQYNRLPGSSRAFATGDTTVAASFGLIDAGGPNRARLALTARQRLPTGRHDRLEQRDAPGSGTGAASTTLVLHGQAYLLEGRMRTRASVDWTLPGASAGLQGRSVYGTDAGFGGRIRLGHGAGATASAEYSVDPRWTLVGEVLYEQAGASTLRGHDGQGNAERRNRRRRGGCPCCRPCSTTSATGSG
;
A
#
# COMPACT_ATOMS: atom_id res chain seq x y z
N MET A 1 7.86 -48.83 -2.08
CA MET A 1 8.78 -48.41 -3.16
C MET A 1 7.94 -47.80 -4.27
N ALA A 2 7.60 -46.51 -4.17
CA ALA A 2 6.81 -45.80 -5.18
C ALA A 2 7.25 -44.32 -5.20
N ALA A 3 8.53 -44.12 -5.48
CA ALA A 3 9.12 -42.82 -5.76
C ALA A 3 9.67 -42.93 -7.19
N CYS A 4 8.80 -42.73 -8.19
CA CYS A 4 9.12 -42.50 -9.61
C CYS A 4 7.81 -42.39 -10.41
N ALA A 5 6.98 -41.39 -10.13
CA ALA A 5 5.83 -41.04 -11.00
C ALA A 5 5.47 -39.53 -10.98
N HIS A 6 6.26 -38.70 -10.31
CA HIS A 6 5.95 -37.27 -10.12
C HIS A 6 6.85 -36.31 -10.91
N ALA A 7 7.71 -36.81 -11.80
CA ALA A 7 8.64 -35.96 -12.55
C ALA A 7 8.09 -35.45 -13.90
N GLU A 8 7.16 -36.17 -14.55
CA GLU A 8 6.59 -35.74 -15.85
C GLU A 8 5.44 -34.72 -15.72
N GLY A 9 4.77 -34.63 -14.58
CA GLY A 9 3.60 -33.74 -14.40
C GLY A 9 3.92 -32.28 -14.07
N LEU A 10 5.18 -31.95 -13.74
CA LEU A 10 5.54 -30.58 -13.34
C LEU A 10 5.84 -29.67 -14.53
N GLN A 11 6.16 -30.22 -15.70
CA GLN A 11 6.52 -29.43 -16.89
C GLN A 11 5.31 -28.86 -17.64
N ASP A 12 4.14 -29.47 -17.47
CA ASP A 12 2.92 -29.12 -18.22
C ASP A 12 1.91 -28.30 -17.39
N ALA A 13 2.23 -28.03 -16.11
CA ALA A 13 1.40 -27.22 -15.24
C ALA A 13 1.66 -25.73 -15.48
N PRO A 14 0.61 -24.88 -15.59
CA PRO A 14 0.76 -23.43 -15.70
C PRO A 14 1.63 -22.81 -14.61
N HIS A 15 2.71 -22.09 -14.99
CA HIS A 15 3.51 -21.32 -14.04
C HIS A 15 2.89 -19.95 -13.80
N PHE A 16 2.08 -19.85 -12.76
CA PHE A 16 1.51 -18.57 -12.33
C PHE A 16 2.44 -17.83 -11.38
N ILE A 17 2.95 -16.67 -11.81
CA ILE A 17 3.90 -15.84 -11.07
C ILE A 17 3.28 -15.07 -9.90
N GLY A 18 1.96 -14.83 -9.94
CA GLY A 18 1.27 -13.94 -9.01
C GLY A 18 1.10 -12.53 -9.59
N PRO A 19 -0.07 -11.91 -9.40
CA PRO A 19 -0.27 -10.50 -9.70
C PRO A 19 0.49 -9.63 -8.70
N LEU A 20 0.76 -8.39 -9.08
CA LEU A 20 1.64 -7.51 -8.32
C LEU A 20 0.99 -6.99 -7.03
N ALA A 21 -0.30 -6.64 -7.06
CA ALA A 21 -0.98 -6.07 -5.89
C ALA A 21 -2.19 -6.86 -5.39
N THR A 22 -2.68 -7.87 -6.12
CA THR A 22 -3.78 -8.70 -5.63
C THR A 22 -3.26 -9.81 -4.70
N PRO A 23 -3.66 -9.84 -3.42
CA PRO A 23 -3.07 -10.73 -2.43
C PRO A 23 -3.34 -12.22 -2.72
N ALA A 24 -2.39 -13.07 -2.29
CA ALA A 24 -2.52 -14.53 -2.37
C ALA A 24 -3.29 -15.11 -1.18
N PRO A 25 -3.98 -16.25 -1.34
CA PRO A 25 -4.59 -16.99 -0.24
C PRO A 25 -3.54 -17.50 0.77
N PRO A 26 -3.96 -17.94 1.97
CA PRO A 26 -3.05 -18.52 2.96
C PRO A 26 -2.18 -19.65 2.38
N LEU A 27 -0.91 -19.63 2.78
CA LEU A 27 0.08 -20.65 2.45
C LEU A 27 -0.23 -21.96 3.19
N ALA A 28 0.22 -23.08 2.62
CA ALA A 28 0.21 -24.38 3.29
C ALA A 28 1.07 -24.34 4.55
N LYS A 29 0.80 -25.24 5.51
CA LYS A 29 1.56 -25.31 6.76
C LYS A 29 3.06 -25.46 6.49
N GLY A 30 3.87 -24.62 7.13
CA GLY A 30 5.33 -24.60 7.01
C GLY A 30 5.85 -23.93 5.74
N ALA A 31 4.99 -23.59 4.77
CA ALA A 31 5.42 -22.86 3.59
C ALA A 31 5.73 -21.40 3.93
N PHE A 32 6.72 -20.86 3.23
CA PHE A 32 7.27 -19.53 3.46
C PHE A 32 7.47 -18.81 2.15
N ASN A 33 7.10 -17.53 2.11
CA ASN A 33 7.19 -16.69 0.92
C ASN A 33 7.79 -15.34 1.27
N ILE A 34 8.76 -14.88 0.48
CA ILE A 34 9.32 -13.53 0.52
C ILE A 34 9.41 -13.03 -0.91
N GLU A 35 8.83 -11.86 -1.18
CA GLU A 35 8.84 -11.27 -2.52
C GLU A 35 9.40 -9.83 -2.44
N PRO A 36 10.71 -9.64 -2.65
CA PRO A 36 11.29 -8.31 -2.61
C PRO A 36 11.00 -7.53 -3.89
N TYR A 37 10.45 -6.32 -3.75
CA TYR A 37 10.17 -5.41 -4.85
C TYR A 37 10.96 -4.11 -4.73
N VAL A 38 11.43 -3.63 -5.88
CA VAL A 38 11.95 -2.28 -6.07
C VAL A 38 11.05 -1.58 -7.07
N ILE A 39 10.42 -0.49 -6.64
CA ILE A 39 9.40 0.22 -7.40
C ILE A 39 9.93 1.61 -7.72
N PHE A 40 10.07 1.88 -9.02
CA PHE A 40 10.37 3.21 -9.53
C PHE A 40 9.07 3.88 -9.94
N ASN A 41 8.77 5.06 -9.38
CA ASN A 41 7.57 5.81 -9.71
C ASN A 41 7.91 7.25 -10.12
N ARG A 42 7.22 7.73 -11.16
CA ARG A 42 7.24 9.11 -11.62
C ARG A 42 5.83 9.57 -11.93
N SER A 43 5.31 10.51 -11.16
CA SER A 43 4.02 11.14 -11.45
C SER A 43 4.24 12.42 -12.25
N ALA A 44 3.85 12.43 -13.53
CA ALA A 44 3.97 13.62 -14.39
C ALA A 44 2.82 14.63 -14.20
N SER A 45 1.64 14.15 -13.76
CA SER A 45 0.45 14.97 -13.61
C SER A 45 -0.50 14.43 -12.55
N ARG A 46 -1.32 15.31 -12.00
CA ARG A 46 -2.47 14.99 -11.13
C ARG A 46 -3.74 15.55 -11.75
N PHE A 47 -4.88 14.94 -11.47
CA PHE A 47 -6.18 15.53 -11.81
C PHE A 47 -6.75 16.24 -10.58
N ASP A 48 -7.29 17.45 -10.76
CA ASP A 48 -7.93 18.19 -9.67
C ASP A 48 -9.38 17.76 -9.43
N GLY A 49 -10.07 18.45 -8.51
CA GLY A 49 -11.44 18.11 -8.11
C GLY A 49 -12.46 18.17 -9.24
N ASP A 50 -12.14 18.97 -10.27
CA ASP A 50 -12.97 19.24 -11.45
C ASP A 50 -12.54 18.37 -12.64
N GLY A 51 -11.58 17.45 -12.44
CA GLY A 51 -11.06 16.58 -13.49
C GLY A 51 -10.03 17.25 -14.41
N HIS A 52 -9.57 18.47 -14.11
CA HIS A 52 -8.55 19.11 -14.92
C HIS A 52 -7.16 18.56 -14.61
N ARG A 53 -6.39 18.28 -15.66
CA ARG A 53 -5.01 17.82 -15.54
C ARG A 53 -4.10 18.97 -15.11
N ARG A 54 -3.41 18.81 -13.99
CA ARG A 54 -2.41 19.72 -13.46
C ARG A 54 -1.02 19.07 -13.49
N PRO A 55 0.05 19.79 -13.86
CA PRO A 55 1.41 19.29 -13.71
C PRO A 55 1.70 18.87 -12.27
N SER A 56 2.35 17.72 -12.10
CA SER A 56 2.77 17.25 -10.78
C SER A 56 4.26 17.55 -10.60
N PRO A 57 4.65 18.35 -9.60
CA PRO A 57 6.06 18.55 -9.27
C PRO A 57 6.64 17.37 -8.47
N ALA A 58 5.94 16.22 -8.42
CA ALA A 58 6.34 15.09 -7.61
C ALA A 58 7.73 14.58 -8.04
N PRO A 59 8.65 14.36 -7.10
CA PRO A 59 9.97 13.84 -7.42
C PRO A 59 9.87 12.40 -7.93
N ILE A 60 10.93 11.97 -8.60
CA ILE A 60 11.17 10.56 -8.84
C ILE A 60 11.34 9.88 -7.47
N GLN A 61 10.59 8.79 -7.27
CA GLN A 61 10.62 8.03 -6.03
C GLN A 61 11.04 6.59 -6.30
N LEU A 62 12.01 6.12 -5.51
CA LEU A 62 12.38 4.71 -5.46
C LEU A 62 11.87 4.15 -4.13
N THR A 63 10.99 3.16 -4.19
CA THR A 63 10.40 2.52 -3.01
C THR A 63 10.76 1.05 -3.00
N THR A 64 11.10 0.51 -1.83
CA THR A 64 11.27 -0.92 -1.63
C THR A 64 10.08 -1.47 -0.83
N SER A 65 9.63 -2.66 -1.19
CA SER A 65 8.55 -3.37 -0.51
C SER A 65 8.91 -4.84 -0.40
N VAL A 66 8.95 -5.36 0.83
CA VAL A 66 9.30 -6.76 1.10
C VAL A 66 8.16 -7.40 1.89
N PRO A 67 7.10 -7.86 1.21
CA PRO A 67 6.13 -8.77 1.79
C PRO A 67 6.78 -10.10 2.19
N ILE A 68 6.36 -10.60 3.34
CA ILE A 68 6.80 -11.85 3.95
C ILE A 68 5.54 -12.55 4.45
N GLN A 69 5.40 -13.85 4.17
CA GLN A 69 4.27 -14.65 4.61
C GLN A 69 4.73 -16.04 5.04
N TYR A 70 4.12 -16.56 6.10
CA TYR A 70 4.38 -17.89 6.65
C TYR A 70 3.07 -18.60 6.95
N GLY A 71 2.95 -19.85 6.48
CA GLY A 71 1.82 -20.74 6.76
C GLY A 71 1.97 -21.38 8.13
N VAL A 72 1.20 -20.91 9.11
CA VAL A 72 1.16 -21.49 10.47
C VAL A 72 0.38 -22.82 10.46
N THR A 73 -0.73 -22.86 9.71
CA THR A 73 -1.53 -24.05 9.43
C THR A 73 -1.99 -24.00 7.97
N ASP A 74 -2.66 -25.04 7.48
CA ASP A 74 -3.21 -25.03 6.11
C ASP A 74 -4.34 -24.00 5.90
N ARG A 75 -4.84 -23.40 6.99
CA ARG A 75 -5.86 -22.34 6.95
C ARG A 75 -5.38 -21.01 7.53
N LEU A 76 -4.28 -20.98 8.27
CA LEU A 76 -3.79 -19.77 8.93
C LEU A 76 -2.41 -19.40 8.41
N SER A 77 -2.27 -18.19 7.91
CA SER A 77 -0.98 -17.58 7.62
C SER A 77 -0.80 -16.28 8.38
N ILE A 78 0.43 -16.02 8.79
CA ILE A 78 0.84 -14.72 9.32
C ILE A 78 1.88 -14.12 8.38
N GLY A 79 2.03 -12.81 8.43
CA GLY A 79 2.99 -12.14 7.58
C GLY A 79 3.08 -10.66 7.87
N GLY A 80 3.82 -9.99 7.01
CA GLY A 80 3.98 -8.56 7.09
C GLY A 80 4.59 -7.98 5.82
N THR A 81 4.75 -6.67 5.81
CA THR A 81 5.42 -5.98 4.72
C THR A 81 6.32 -4.92 5.30
N LEU A 82 7.61 -5.01 4.96
CA LEU A 82 8.58 -3.98 5.25
C LEU A 82 8.62 -3.02 4.06
N ARG A 83 8.64 -1.72 4.34
CA ARG A 83 8.72 -0.69 3.30
C ARG A 83 9.91 0.20 3.55
N GLY A 84 10.61 0.55 2.49
CA GLY A 84 11.68 1.53 2.49
C GLY A 84 11.49 2.51 1.34
N GLN A 85 12.07 3.69 1.46
CA GLN A 85 12.01 4.71 0.44
C GLN A 85 13.36 5.38 0.33
N TYR A 86 13.78 5.57 -0.91
CA TYR A 86 14.96 6.32 -1.29
C TYR A 86 14.52 7.48 -2.17
N ASN A 87 14.80 8.70 -1.71
CA ASN A 87 14.42 9.92 -2.41
C ASN A 87 15.65 10.67 -2.87
N ARG A 88 15.63 11.12 -4.12
CA ARG A 88 16.63 12.04 -4.68
C ARG A 88 15.92 13.36 -5.03
N LEU A 89 15.97 14.31 -4.10
CA LEU A 89 15.51 15.68 -4.34
C LEU A 89 16.71 16.52 -4.84
N PRO A 90 16.54 17.39 -5.85
CA PRO A 90 17.58 18.34 -6.24
C PRO A 90 17.96 19.23 -5.05
N GLY A 91 19.24 19.25 -4.66
CA GLY A 91 19.76 20.10 -3.58
C GLY A 91 19.63 19.54 -2.15
N SER A 92 19.11 18.32 -1.95
CA SER A 92 18.97 17.71 -0.62
C SER A 92 19.94 16.55 -0.35
N SER A 93 20.24 16.32 0.92
CA SER A 93 21.00 15.17 1.41
C SER A 93 20.30 13.83 1.13
N ARG A 94 21.08 12.79 0.81
CA ARG A 94 20.60 11.43 0.54
C ARG A 94 20.03 10.85 1.84
N ALA A 95 18.75 10.50 1.87
CA ALA A 95 18.15 9.88 3.05
C ALA A 95 17.38 8.61 2.69
N PHE A 96 17.81 7.49 3.27
CA PHE A 96 16.99 6.29 3.37
C PHE A 96 15.93 6.52 4.45
N ALA A 97 14.68 6.26 4.12
CA ALA A 97 13.58 6.37 5.07
C ALA A 97 12.80 5.05 5.10
N THR A 98 12.58 4.51 6.30
CA THR A 98 11.68 3.38 6.50
C THR A 98 10.25 3.86 6.35
N GLY A 99 9.43 3.14 5.60
CA GLY A 99 7.99 3.36 5.55
C GLY A 99 7.25 2.74 6.73
N ASP A 100 5.92 2.87 6.73
CA ASP A 100 5.07 2.15 7.68
C ASP A 100 5.13 0.64 7.42
N THR A 101 5.43 -0.13 8.45
CA THR A 101 5.42 -1.59 8.45
C THR A 101 4.00 -2.10 8.64
N THR A 102 3.67 -3.21 7.97
CA THR A 102 2.40 -3.91 8.22
C THR A 102 2.64 -5.30 8.78
N VAL A 103 1.75 -5.75 9.66
CA VAL A 103 1.61 -7.14 10.08
C VAL A 103 0.21 -7.62 9.73
N ALA A 104 0.06 -8.88 9.38
CA ALA A 104 -1.22 -9.43 8.95
C ALA A 104 -1.39 -10.88 9.40
N ALA A 105 -2.64 -11.25 9.68
CA ALA A 105 -3.06 -12.63 9.91
C ALA A 105 -4.21 -12.94 8.93
N SER A 106 -4.06 -14.01 8.17
CA SER A 106 -4.98 -14.45 7.11
C SER A 106 -5.55 -15.81 7.47
N PHE A 107 -6.87 -15.94 7.50
CA PHE A 107 -7.59 -17.16 7.81
C PHE A 107 -8.45 -17.61 6.62
N GLY A 108 -8.26 -18.84 6.17
CA GLY A 108 -9.00 -19.48 5.10
C GLY A 108 -10.41 -19.86 5.57
N LEU A 109 -11.42 -19.27 4.93
CA LEU A 109 -12.84 -19.52 5.17
C LEU A 109 -13.34 -20.69 4.35
N ILE A 110 -12.95 -20.74 3.07
CA ILE A 110 -13.37 -21.77 2.11
C ILE A 110 -12.13 -22.30 1.40
N ASP A 111 -12.06 -23.62 1.28
CA ASP A 111 -11.11 -24.31 0.42
C ASP A 111 -11.87 -25.40 -0.35
N ALA A 112 -12.39 -25.02 -1.51
CA ALA A 112 -13.17 -25.89 -2.36
C ALA A 112 -12.23 -26.59 -3.36
N GLY A 113 -12.19 -27.92 -3.27
CA GLY A 113 -11.49 -28.78 -4.22
C GLY A 113 -12.20 -28.88 -5.58
N GLY A 114 -11.69 -29.75 -6.45
CA GLY A 114 -12.23 -29.96 -7.80
C GLY A 114 -11.46 -29.19 -8.90
N PRO A 115 -11.94 -29.23 -10.15
CA PRO A 115 -11.20 -28.72 -11.32
C PRO A 115 -10.99 -27.20 -11.29
N ASN A 116 -11.87 -26.44 -10.64
CA ASN A 116 -11.82 -24.97 -10.60
C ASN A 116 -11.34 -24.39 -9.25
N ARG A 117 -10.68 -25.21 -8.42
CA ARG A 117 -10.25 -24.96 -7.03
C ARG A 117 -10.44 -23.51 -6.55
N ALA A 118 -11.38 -23.28 -5.64
CA ALA A 118 -11.70 -21.94 -5.16
C ALA A 118 -11.35 -21.79 -3.68
N ARG A 119 -10.69 -20.69 -3.33
CA ARG A 119 -10.29 -20.37 -1.96
C ARG A 119 -10.83 -19.00 -1.59
N LEU A 120 -11.35 -18.87 -0.38
CA LEU A 120 -11.78 -17.60 0.20
C LEU A 120 -11.11 -17.43 1.56
N ALA A 121 -10.59 -16.24 1.85
CA ALA A 121 -9.93 -15.96 3.10
C ALA A 121 -10.23 -14.54 3.60
N LEU A 122 -10.23 -14.41 4.92
CA LEU A 122 -10.34 -13.15 5.63
C LEU A 122 -8.98 -12.80 6.23
N THR A 123 -8.55 -11.56 6.10
CA THR A 123 -7.28 -11.08 6.64
C THR A 123 -7.51 -9.86 7.51
N ALA A 124 -6.94 -9.86 8.71
CA ALA A 124 -6.77 -8.68 9.53
C ALA A 124 -5.33 -8.17 9.35
N ARG A 125 -5.19 -6.91 8.92
CA ARG A 125 -3.90 -6.27 8.69
C ARG A 125 -3.77 -5.04 9.59
N GLN A 126 -2.72 -4.98 10.37
CA GLN A 126 -2.36 -3.84 11.20
C GLN A 126 -1.20 -3.09 10.55
N ARG A 127 -1.38 -1.81 10.29
CA ARG A 127 -0.30 -0.89 9.95
C ARG A 127 0.28 -0.29 11.23
N LEU A 128 1.61 -0.32 11.33
CA LEU A 128 2.37 0.24 12.42
C LEU A 128 3.09 1.50 11.94
N PRO A 129 3.02 2.61 12.70
CA PRO A 129 3.58 3.89 12.29
C PRO A 129 5.10 3.94 12.52
N THR A 130 5.84 3.11 11.77
CA THR A 130 7.31 3.06 11.80
C THR A 130 7.95 4.10 10.89
N GLY A 131 7.19 4.62 9.92
CA GLY A 131 7.65 5.66 9.03
C GLY A 131 7.54 7.04 9.67
N ARG A 132 8.33 7.98 9.16
CA ARG A 132 8.35 9.35 9.66
C ARG A 132 7.20 10.14 9.05
N HIS A 133 6.46 10.86 9.89
CA HIS A 133 5.28 11.60 9.46
C HIS A 133 5.30 13.09 9.81
N ASP A 134 6.10 13.52 10.80
CA ASP A 134 6.18 14.90 11.29
C ASP A 134 7.63 15.37 11.53
N ARG A 135 7.81 16.64 11.96
CA ARG A 135 9.10 17.34 12.12
C ARG A 135 10.00 17.29 10.87
N LEU A 136 9.39 17.32 9.69
CA LEU A 136 10.08 17.17 8.40
C LEU A 136 10.94 18.37 8.02
N GLU A 137 10.92 19.46 8.77
CA GLU A 137 11.82 20.61 8.62
C GLU A 137 13.23 20.33 9.19
N GLN A 138 13.37 19.40 10.13
CA GLN A 138 14.66 19.10 10.77
C GLN A 138 15.58 18.25 9.89
N ARG A 139 15.04 17.68 8.82
CA ARG A 139 15.76 16.90 7.81
C ARG A 139 15.15 17.23 6.47
N ASP A 140 15.96 17.54 5.48
CA ASP A 140 15.50 17.78 4.10
C ASP A 140 15.00 16.49 3.39
N ALA A 141 14.35 15.59 4.12
CA ALA A 141 13.80 14.32 3.65
C ALA A 141 12.27 14.38 3.66
N PRO A 142 11.58 13.81 2.65
CA PRO A 142 10.14 13.70 2.68
C PRO A 142 9.71 12.68 3.75
N GLY A 143 8.47 12.81 4.23
CA GLY A 143 7.93 11.81 5.14
C GLY A 143 7.65 10.48 4.43
N SER A 144 7.77 9.40 5.19
CA SER A 144 7.71 8.01 4.71
C SER A 144 6.57 7.21 5.34
N GLY A 145 5.89 7.78 6.34
CA GLY A 145 4.81 7.12 7.07
C GLY A 145 3.61 8.03 7.32
N THR A 146 2.53 7.43 7.80
CA THR A 146 1.30 8.14 8.17
C THR A 146 1.29 8.56 9.63
N GLY A 147 2.11 7.95 10.49
CA GLY A 147 2.15 8.23 11.92
C GLY A 147 0.98 7.68 12.72
N ALA A 148 0.00 7.06 12.07
CA ALA A 148 -1.19 6.53 12.71
C ALA A 148 -1.25 5.00 12.54
N ALA A 149 -1.42 4.30 13.65
CA ALA A 149 -1.71 2.86 13.62
C ALA A 149 -3.13 2.64 13.09
N SER A 150 -3.28 1.83 12.04
CA SER A 150 -4.58 1.57 11.40
C SER A 150 -4.82 0.09 11.17
N THR A 151 -6.05 -0.35 11.39
CA THR A 151 -6.49 -1.73 11.15
C THR A 151 -7.28 -1.80 9.85
N THR A 152 -6.96 -2.76 9.00
CA THR A 152 -7.64 -3.06 7.74
C THR A 152 -8.13 -4.49 7.75
N LEU A 153 -9.40 -4.70 7.38
CA LEU A 153 -9.96 -6.01 7.10
C LEU A 153 -9.95 -6.23 5.59
N VAL A 154 -9.54 -7.42 5.15
CA VAL A 154 -9.47 -7.78 3.72
C VAL A 154 -10.18 -9.11 3.52
N LEU A 155 -11.21 -9.13 2.68
CA LEU A 155 -11.77 -10.36 2.15
C LEU A 155 -11.14 -10.58 0.77
N HIS A 156 -10.50 -11.73 0.57
CA HIS A 156 -9.91 -12.05 -0.72
C HIS A 156 -10.17 -13.49 -1.12
N GLY A 157 -10.34 -13.69 -2.42
CA GLY A 157 -10.63 -14.97 -3.03
C GLY A 157 -9.72 -15.25 -4.22
N GLN A 158 -9.54 -16.54 -4.49
CA GLN A 158 -8.83 -17.06 -5.65
C GLN A 158 -9.64 -18.20 -6.26
N ALA A 159 -9.68 -18.28 -7.58
CA ALA A 159 -10.24 -19.43 -8.29
C ALA A 159 -9.38 -19.80 -9.50
N TYR A 160 -9.51 -21.04 -9.95
CA TYR A 160 -8.99 -21.50 -11.22
C TYR A 160 -10.14 -21.69 -12.20
N LEU A 161 -9.95 -21.24 -13.43
CA LEU A 161 -10.91 -21.30 -14.53
C LEU A 161 -10.21 -21.89 -15.75
N LEU A 162 -11.00 -22.21 -16.80
CA LEU A 162 -10.49 -22.73 -18.06
C LEU A 162 -9.57 -23.96 -17.86
N GLU A 163 -10.06 -24.94 -17.09
CA GLU A 163 -9.33 -26.18 -16.78
C GLU A 163 -7.97 -25.93 -16.11
N GLY A 164 -7.85 -24.82 -15.35
CA GLY A 164 -6.62 -24.45 -14.65
C GLY A 164 -5.69 -23.53 -15.45
N ARG A 165 -6.02 -23.20 -16.71
CA ARG A 165 -5.23 -22.26 -17.53
C ARG A 165 -5.38 -20.81 -17.10
N MET A 166 -6.42 -20.47 -16.35
CA MET A 166 -6.63 -19.13 -15.84
C MET A 166 -6.74 -19.12 -14.32
N ARG A 167 -5.93 -18.30 -13.65
CA ARG A 167 -6.05 -18.04 -12.21
C ARG A 167 -6.59 -16.64 -12.00
N THR A 168 -7.72 -16.52 -11.32
CA THR A 168 -8.28 -15.23 -10.95
C THR A 168 -8.13 -15.00 -9.46
N ARG A 169 -7.90 -13.75 -9.08
CA ARG A 169 -7.92 -13.31 -7.68
C ARG A 169 -8.71 -12.02 -7.58
N ALA A 170 -9.40 -11.85 -6.46
CA ALA A 170 -10.06 -10.61 -6.14
C ALA A 170 -9.96 -10.34 -4.64
N SER A 171 -9.86 -9.07 -4.27
CA SER A 171 -9.92 -8.66 -2.87
C SER A 171 -10.71 -7.39 -2.70
N VAL A 172 -11.38 -7.26 -1.56
CA VAL A 172 -11.93 -6.01 -1.07
C VAL A 172 -11.34 -5.75 0.30
N ASP A 173 -10.90 -4.52 0.53
CA ASP A 173 -10.34 -4.12 1.81
C ASP A 173 -11.04 -2.89 2.39
N TRP A 174 -11.14 -2.88 3.72
CA TRP A 174 -11.74 -1.80 4.48
C TRP A 174 -10.86 -1.44 5.67
N THR A 175 -10.34 -0.21 5.67
CA THR A 175 -9.56 0.35 6.77
C THR A 175 -10.47 1.09 7.73
N LEU A 176 -10.46 0.69 9.00
CA LEU A 176 -11.30 1.27 10.04
C LEU A 176 -10.96 2.76 10.25
N PRO A 177 -11.98 3.62 10.40
CA PRO A 177 -11.77 5.03 10.70
C PRO A 177 -11.29 5.23 12.14
N GLY A 178 -10.72 6.40 12.43
CA GLY A 178 -10.43 6.82 13.81
C GLY A 178 -8.99 6.65 14.26
N ALA A 179 -8.14 6.00 13.46
CA ALA A 179 -6.69 6.04 13.64
C ALA A 179 -6.22 7.49 13.77
N SER A 180 -5.34 7.78 14.73
CA SER A 180 -4.88 9.14 14.98
C SER A 180 -3.38 9.23 15.25
N ALA A 181 -2.81 10.38 14.90
CA ALA A 181 -1.39 10.68 15.08
C ALA A 181 -1.22 12.09 15.64
N GLY A 182 -0.35 12.23 16.63
CA GLY A 182 0.15 13.55 17.04
C GLY A 182 1.05 14.11 15.93
N LEU A 183 0.95 15.42 15.71
CA LEU A 183 1.72 16.14 14.71
C LEU A 183 2.47 17.29 15.36
N GLN A 184 3.75 17.39 15.05
CA GLN A 184 4.58 18.54 15.42
C GLN A 184 5.38 19.04 14.22
N GLY A 185 5.38 20.36 14.01
CA GLY A 185 6.06 21.00 12.89
C GLY A 185 5.53 20.56 11.53
N ARG A 186 6.41 20.56 10.53
CA ARG A 186 6.08 20.21 9.15
C ARG A 186 5.79 18.71 9.05
N SER A 187 4.65 18.34 8.49
CA SER A 187 4.22 16.94 8.39
C SER A 187 3.83 16.51 6.98
N VAL A 188 3.68 15.20 6.77
CA VAL A 188 3.12 14.61 5.53
C VAL A 188 1.70 15.10 5.23
N TYR A 189 1.04 15.71 6.20
CA TYR A 189 -0.29 16.29 6.06
C TYR A 189 -0.25 17.76 5.64
N GLY A 190 0.94 18.35 5.44
CA GLY A 190 1.10 19.72 4.95
C GLY A 190 0.85 20.78 6.02
N THR A 191 1.24 20.49 7.27
CA THR A 191 1.37 21.48 8.34
C THR A 191 2.66 22.27 8.19
N ASP A 192 2.70 23.46 8.77
CA ASP A 192 3.87 24.35 8.75
C ASP A 192 4.80 24.10 9.95
N ALA A 193 6.02 24.66 9.89
CA ALA A 193 6.94 24.62 11.03
C ALA A 193 6.29 25.28 12.27
N GLY A 194 6.52 24.70 13.45
CA GLY A 194 5.91 25.16 14.70
C GLY A 194 4.46 24.69 14.94
N PHE A 195 3.83 23.98 14.00
CA PHE A 195 2.49 23.42 14.22
C PHE A 195 2.47 22.41 15.38
N GLY A 196 1.41 22.41 16.18
CA GLY A 196 1.17 21.41 17.23
C GLY A 196 -0.27 20.93 17.22
N GLY A 197 -0.49 19.63 17.05
CA GLY A 197 -1.86 19.10 16.99
C GLY A 197 -1.97 17.61 16.77
N ARG A 198 -3.12 17.20 16.22
CA ARG A 198 -3.45 15.81 15.91
C ARG A 198 -4.22 15.71 14.60
N ILE A 199 -3.97 14.63 13.87
CA ILE A 199 -4.82 14.19 12.78
C ILE A 199 -5.58 12.94 13.16
N ARG A 200 -6.85 12.88 12.77
CA ARG A 200 -7.68 11.68 12.82
C ARG A 200 -8.02 11.25 11.40
N LEU A 201 -7.57 10.07 11.03
CA LEU A 201 -7.74 9.51 9.70
C LEU A 201 -9.18 9.02 9.51
N GLY A 202 -9.68 9.26 8.30
CA GLY A 202 -10.92 8.67 7.82
C GLY A 202 -10.78 7.17 7.55
N HIS A 203 -11.88 6.53 7.17
CA HIS A 203 -11.84 5.16 6.67
C HIS A 203 -11.09 5.09 5.34
N GLY A 204 -10.73 3.89 4.91
CA GLY A 204 -10.25 3.61 3.56
C GLY A 204 -11.00 2.41 3.01
N ALA A 205 -11.22 2.36 1.71
CA ALA A 205 -11.77 1.22 1.02
C ALA A 205 -10.95 0.96 -0.24
N GLY A 206 -10.74 -0.30 -0.56
CA GLY A 206 -10.02 -0.71 -1.75
C GLY A 206 -10.62 -1.97 -2.35
N ALA A 207 -10.38 -2.16 -3.64
CA ALA A 207 -10.67 -3.39 -4.33
C ALA A 207 -9.55 -3.68 -5.34
N THR A 208 -9.16 -4.94 -5.44
CA THR A 208 -8.27 -5.41 -6.51
C THR A 208 -8.87 -6.62 -7.18
N ALA A 209 -8.64 -6.74 -8.48
CA ALA A 209 -9.01 -7.91 -9.25
C ALA A 209 -7.89 -8.21 -10.24
N SER A 210 -7.58 -9.48 -10.42
CA SER A 210 -6.57 -9.93 -11.36
C SER A 210 -6.97 -11.21 -12.06
N ALA A 211 -6.42 -11.36 -13.25
CA ALA A 211 -6.53 -12.53 -14.09
C ALA A 211 -5.14 -12.86 -14.63
N GLU A 212 -4.68 -14.07 -14.36
CA GLU A 212 -3.47 -14.64 -14.91
C GLU A 212 -3.87 -15.74 -15.89
N TYR A 213 -3.47 -15.63 -17.16
CA TYR A 213 -3.77 -16.59 -18.21
C TYR A 213 -2.49 -17.23 -18.73
N SER A 214 -2.40 -18.55 -18.65
CA SER A 214 -1.29 -19.33 -19.19
C SER A 214 -1.53 -19.65 -20.66
N VAL A 215 -0.71 -19.02 -21.51
CA VAL A 215 -0.64 -19.30 -22.94
C VAL A 215 0.10 -20.63 -23.16
N ASP A 216 1.16 -20.82 -22.39
CA ASP A 216 2.02 -22.02 -22.31
C ASP A 216 2.46 -22.18 -20.84
N PRO A 217 2.87 -23.37 -20.36
CA PRO A 217 3.38 -23.53 -19.00
C PRO A 217 4.44 -22.49 -18.60
N ARG A 218 5.24 -21.97 -19.55
CA ARG A 218 6.28 -20.96 -19.29
C ARG A 218 5.84 -19.50 -19.51
N TRP A 219 4.71 -19.27 -20.19
CA TRP A 219 4.23 -17.93 -20.54
C TRP A 219 2.86 -17.65 -19.94
N THR A 220 2.84 -16.74 -18.96
CA THR A 220 1.63 -16.28 -18.29
C THR A 220 1.43 -14.78 -18.52
N LEU A 221 0.28 -14.42 -19.05
CA LEU A 221 -0.19 -13.04 -19.16
C LEU A 221 -0.91 -12.66 -17.89
N VAL A 222 -0.66 -11.46 -17.37
CA VAL A 222 -1.28 -10.98 -16.13
C VAL A 222 -1.94 -9.63 -16.38
N GLY A 223 -3.23 -9.55 -16.03
CA GLY A 223 -3.97 -8.30 -15.97
C GLY A 223 -4.44 -8.03 -14.54
N GLU A 224 -4.34 -6.78 -14.11
CA GLU A 224 -4.72 -6.35 -12.77
C GLU A 224 -5.42 -4.99 -12.81
N VAL A 225 -6.47 -4.84 -12.01
CA VAL A 225 -7.18 -3.58 -11.78
C VAL A 225 -7.22 -3.30 -10.29
N LEU A 226 -6.98 -2.04 -9.93
CA LEU A 226 -7.00 -1.57 -8.56
C LEU A 226 -7.93 -0.36 -8.45
N TYR A 227 -8.72 -0.34 -7.39
CA TYR A 227 -9.55 0.77 -6.98
C TYR A 227 -9.22 1.11 -5.53
N GLU A 228 -9.00 2.39 -5.25
CA GLU A 228 -8.76 2.88 -3.89
C GLU A 228 -9.58 4.15 -3.63
N GLN A 229 -10.16 4.21 -2.44
CA GLN A 229 -10.90 5.36 -1.94
C GLN A 229 -10.51 5.64 -0.50
N ALA A 230 -10.36 6.92 -0.16
CA ALA A 230 -10.12 7.34 1.21
C ALA A 230 -11.17 8.34 1.68
N GLY A 231 -11.64 8.13 2.91
CA GLY A 231 -12.53 9.03 3.62
C GLY A 231 -11.84 10.33 4.03
N ALA A 232 -12.66 11.30 4.47
CA ALA A 232 -12.15 12.57 4.96
C ALA A 232 -11.40 12.39 6.29
N SER A 233 -10.20 12.96 6.40
CA SER A 233 -9.39 13.03 7.61
C SER A 233 -9.52 14.42 8.22
N THR A 234 -9.60 14.49 9.54
CA THR A 234 -9.71 15.76 10.28
C THR A 234 -8.39 16.09 10.96
N LEU A 235 -7.83 17.25 10.65
CA LEU A 235 -6.67 17.83 11.32
C LEU A 235 -7.15 18.92 12.28
N ARG A 236 -6.61 18.93 13.51
CA ARG A 236 -6.88 19.96 14.53
C ARG A 236 -5.59 20.28 15.27
N GLY A 237 -5.32 21.56 15.51
CA GLY A 237 -4.14 21.99 16.25
C GLY A 237 -3.99 23.50 16.26
N HIS A 238 -2.77 23.95 16.54
CA HIS A 238 -2.37 25.35 16.45
C HIS A 238 -1.22 25.49 15.45
N ASP A 239 -1.22 26.55 14.66
CA ASP A 239 -0.11 26.89 13.78
C ASP A 239 1.10 27.44 14.57
N GLY A 240 2.20 27.74 13.86
CA GLY A 240 3.41 28.30 14.48
C GLY A 240 3.23 29.68 15.11
N GLN A 241 2.10 30.36 14.88
CA GLN A 241 1.73 31.64 15.49
C GLN A 241 0.75 31.46 16.66
N GLY A 242 0.34 30.23 16.97
CA GLY A 242 -0.61 29.90 18.03
C GLY A 242 -2.08 29.95 17.61
N ASN A 243 -2.39 30.28 16.35
CA ASN A 243 -3.77 30.34 15.88
C ASN A 243 -4.36 28.94 15.76
N ALA A 244 -5.61 28.77 16.20
CA ALA A 244 -6.30 27.51 16.09
C ALA A 244 -6.57 27.16 14.61
N GLU A 245 -6.21 25.93 14.22
CA GLU A 245 -6.39 25.41 12.89
C GLU A 245 -7.21 24.12 12.88
N ARG A 246 -8.20 24.06 11.98
CA ARG A 246 -9.00 22.86 11.73
C ARG A 246 -9.18 22.65 10.24
N ARG A 247 -8.69 21.54 9.71
CA ARG A 247 -8.84 21.17 8.29
C ARG A 247 -9.56 19.84 8.15
N ASN A 248 -10.53 19.77 7.23
CA ASN A 248 -11.16 18.52 6.84
C ASN A 248 -10.69 18.16 5.42
N ARG A 249 -9.97 17.05 5.27
CA ARG A 249 -9.27 16.71 4.03
C ARG A 249 -9.75 15.38 3.49
N ARG A 250 -10.39 15.36 2.32
CA ARG A 250 -10.57 14.12 1.56
C ARG A 250 -9.26 13.78 0.86
N ARG A 251 -8.67 12.61 1.11
CA ARG A 251 -7.64 12.05 0.24
C ARG A 251 -8.37 11.47 -0.98
N ARG A 252 -8.28 12.11 -2.15
CA ARG A 252 -8.54 11.42 -3.42
C ARG A 252 -7.22 10.79 -3.85
N GLY A 253 -7.25 9.53 -4.26
CA GLY A 253 -6.07 8.70 -4.55
C GLY A 253 -5.01 9.46 -5.36
N GLY A 254 -3.82 9.54 -4.79
CA GLY A 254 -2.69 10.28 -5.34
C GLY A 254 -1.54 10.27 -4.34
N CYS A 255 -0.36 9.82 -4.80
CA CYS A 255 0.87 9.76 -4.01
C CYS A 255 1.09 11.07 -3.24
N PRO A 256 1.34 11.01 -1.92
CA PRO A 256 1.50 12.19 -1.11
C PRO A 256 2.94 12.66 -1.27
N CYS A 257 3.20 13.66 -2.11
CA CYS A 257 4.40 14.49 -1.97
C CYS A 257 4.27 15.73 -2.84
N CYS A 258 4.55 16.88 -2.23
CA CYS A 258 4.77 18.19 -2.85
C CYS A 258 3.51 19.00 -3.24
N ARG A 259 2.99 19.77 -2.27
CA ARG A 259 2.64 21.17 -2.57
C ARG A 259 3.94 21.99 -2.46
N PRO A 260 4.27 22.84 -3.44
CA PRO A 260 5.34 23.83 -3.25
C PRO A 260 4.91 24.82 -2.17
N CYS A 261 5.85 25.19 -1.29
CA CYS A 261 5.74 26.40 -0.47
C CYS A 261 5.41 27.56 -1.40
N SER A 262 4.23 28.16 -1.27
CA SER A 262 4.03 29.53 -1.73
C SER A 262 4.83 30.42 -0.79
N THR A 263 5.98 30.90 -1.25
CA THR A 263 6.61 32.09 -0.71
C THR A 263 5.59 33.23 -0.85
N THR A 264 5.02 33.66 0.27
CA THR A 264 4.33 34.94 0.35
C THR A 264 5.39 36.01 0.12
N SER A 265 5.51 36.47 -1.13
CA SER A 265 6.25 37.68 -1.43
C SER A 265 5.51 38.85 -0.78
N ALA A 266 6.16 39.47 0.20
CA ALA A 266 5.78 40.78 0.68
C ALA A 266 5.79 41.76 -0.51
N THR A 267 4.62 42.25 -0.89
CA THR A 267 4.51 43.50 -1.64
C THR A 267 4.20 44.59 -0.63
N GLY A 268 5.21 45.40 -0.33
CA GLY A 268 5.02 46.71 0.26
C GLY A 268 4.34 47.64 -0.74
N SER A 269 3.50 48.51 -0.20
CA SER A 269 3.05 49.78 -0.75
C SER A 269 2.91 50.65 0.49
N GLY A 270 3.70 51.71 0.67
CA GLY A 270 3.60 52.93 -0.13
C GLY A 270 2.81 53.91 0.70
#